data_AF-A0A9W4NDR8-F1
#
_entry.id   AF-A0A9W4NDR8-F1
#
_cell.length_a   1.000
_cell.length_b   1.000
_cell.length_c   1.000
_cell.angle_alpha   90.00
_cell.angle_beta   90.00
_cell.angle_gamma   90.00
#
_symmetry.space_group_name_H-M   'P 1'
#
loop_
_entity.id
_entity.type
_entity.pdbx_description
1 polymer ?
#
loop_
_entity_poly.entity_id
_entity_poly.type
_entity_poly.pdbx_seq_one_letter_code
_entity_poly.pdbx_strand_id
1 'polypeptide(L)'
;MATLSFALVNNTGSNNSFAYVTGLALDQNNALFLLRSDGRTGYFPSRPSGILSNLEADCGIYLGAPGSTTYITIPHLAGARLWFVRDNRLTFYLNPTPTGAALVEPSVSNPSDPNYNLNWAFCEFTWNNAQLYANLSYVDFVSLPIAMTLTNASGGTQTVHGLPGNGLDRICNELRAQNDRDHAGWDQLVVQRNGVNLRALSPNMGKILNNSLFNNYYEDYVNQVWGYYDNNTSNLLTVNTQAAAGDVTAKCSWGVMYFSVPGISYAKPSTADIFSNSSGPFAATGNSTKDAITARLAAAFNRSTLLLNESQPNGETVSQYYNAWPTNHYSRICHSVSVDKRGYAFPYDDVAPNGGPDQSGSVYDGNPRLLTVTVGGTY
;
A
#
# COMPACT_ATOMS: atom_id res chain seq x y z
N MET A 1 21.14 11.12 -18.66
CA MET A 1 20.33 10.61 -17.53
C MET A 1 20.18 9.12 -17.72
N ALA A 2 20.32 8.33 -16.66
CA ALA A 2 20.07 6.90 -16.74
C ALA A 2 18.59 6.66 -17.04
N THR A 3 18.26 5.56 -17.72
CA THR A 3 16.88 5.13 -17.91
C THR A 3 16.71 3.62 -17.68
N LEU A 4 15.54 3.21 -17.22
CA LEU A 4 15.18 1.80 -17.04
C LEU A 4 13.96 1.45 -17.90
N SER A 5 14.03 0.29 -18.57
CA SER A 5 12.91 -0.21 -19.38
C SER A 5 11.90 -0.96 -18.53
N PHE A 6 10.62 -0.68 -18.75
CA PHE A 6 9.51 -1.44 -18.18
C PHE A 6 8.73 -2.09 -19.33
N ALA A 7 8.29 -3.33 -19.14
CA ALA A 7 7.41 -4.05 -20.04
C ALA A 7 6.01 -4.13 -19.42
N LEU A 8 5.02 -3.50 -20.06
CA LEU A 8 3.64 -3.49 -19.61
C LEU A 8 2.84 -4.52 -20.38
N VAL A 9 2.37 -5.58 -19.71
CA VAL A 9 1.62 -6.67 -20.34
C VAL A 9 0.12 -6.47 -20.10
N ASN A 10 -0.64 -6.36 -21.19
CA ASN A 10 -2.09 -6.24 -21.12
C ASN A 10 -2.73 -7.62 -21.01
N ASN A 11 -3.14 -8.03 -19.80
CA ASN A 11 -3.99 -9.21 -19.61
C ASN A 11 -5.39 -8.87 -19.07
N THR A 12 -5.85 -7.63 -19.32
CA THR A 12 -7.15 -7.15 -18.82
C THR A 12 -8.35 -7.76 -19.54
N GLY A 13 -8.13 -8.46 -20.66
CA GLY A 13 -9.17 -8.92 -21.57
C GLY A 13 -9.83 -7.79 -22.37
N SER A 14 -9.30 -6.56 -22.35
CA SER A 14 -9.80 -5.42 -23.11
C SER A 14 -8.78 -4.90 -24.13
N ASN A 15 -9.30 -4.47 -25.28
CA ASN A 15 -8.57 -3.70 -26.31
C ASN A 15 -8.54 -2.19 -26.01
N ASN A 16 -9.08 -1.76 -24.86
CA ASN A 16 -9.20 -0.36 -24.49
C ASN A 16 -8.66 -0.15 -23.08
N SER A 17 -7.37 -0.41 -22.89
CA SER A 17 -6.68 -0.28 -21.60
C SER A 17 -5.48 0.66 -21.72
N PHE A 18 -5.29 1.48 -20.69
CA PHE A 18 -4.22 2.48 -20.64
C PHE A 18 -3.43 2.39 -19.35
N ALA A 19 -2.16 2.77 -19.43
CA ALA A 19 -1.31 3.02 -18.27
C ALA A 19 -0.89 4.49 -18.17
N TYR A 20 -0.50 4.89 -16.97
CA TYR A 20 0.03 6.21 -16.67
C TYR A 20 1.19 6.05 -15.68
N VAL A 21 2.18 6.94 -15.74
CA VAL A 21 3.27 6.97 -14.76
C VAL A 21 3.32 8.36 -14.15
N THR A 22 3.35 8.42 -12.82
CA THR A 22 3.49 9.65 -12.04
C THR A 22 4.61 9.48 -11.01
N GLY A 23 5.23 10.56 -10.55
CA GLY A 23 6.23 10.51 -9.48
C GLY A 23 7.03 11.80 -9.36
N LEU A 24 8.14 11.75 -8.63
CA LEU A 24 9.10 12.84 -8.52
C LEU A 24 10.39 12.49 -9.24
N ALA A 25 10.79 13.29 -10.23
CA ALA A 25 12.02 13.07 -10.98
C ALA A 25 13.25 13.48 -10.15
N LEU A 26 13.98 12.48 -9.66
CA LEU A 26 15.12 12.66 -8.76
C LEU A 26 16.23 13.51 -9.42
N ASP A 27 16.50 13.26 -10.70
CA ASP A 27 17.52 13.97 -11.48
C ASP A 27 17.05 15.37 -11.95
N GLN A 28 15.85 15.81 -11.56
CA GLN A 28 15.25 17.10 -11.88
C GLN A 28 14.80 17.82 -10.61
N ASN A 29 15.61 17.79 -9.56
CA ASN A 29 15.34 18.44 -8.27
C ASN A 29 13.97 18.03 -7.67
N ASN A 30 13.63 16.74 -7.78
CA ASN A 30 12.34 16.19 -7.37
C ASN A 30 11.13 16.87 -8.03
N ALA A 31 11.26 17.35 -9.27
CA ALA A 31 10.13 17.93 -10.00
C ALA A 31 9.01 16.91 -10.20
N LEU A 32 7.76 17.38 -10.10
CA LEU A 32 6.58 16.59 -10.46
C LEU A 32 6.72 16.07 -11.89
N PHE A 33 6.56 14.76 -12.05
CA PHE A 33 6.74 14.05 -13.29
C PHE A 33 5.49 13.26 -13.67
N LEU A 34 5.16 13.31 -14.96
CA LEU A 34 4.31 12.34 -15.62
C LEU A 34 5.00 11.83 -16.90
N LEU A 35 4.71 10.61 -17.32
CA LEU A 35 5.18 10.10 -18.60
C LEU A 35 4.13 10.37 -19.69
N ARG A 36 4.55 10.96 -20.82
CA ARG A 36 3.66 11.19 -21.96
C ARG A 36 3.22 9.87 -22.61
N SER A 37 2.15 9.91 -23.40
CA SER A 37 1.55 8.73 -24.03
C SER A 37 2.46 7.98 -25.01
N ASP A 38 3.59 8.55 -25.43
CA ASP A 38 4.64 7.88 -26.22
C ASP A 38 5.50 6.88 -25.40
N GLY A 39 5.31 6.83 -24.08
CA GLY A 39 6.01 5.94 -23.16
C GLY A 39 7.49 6.28 -22.94
N ARG A 40 7.96 7.46 -23.36
CA ARG A 40 9.39 7.84 -23.31
C ARG A 40 9.63 9.27 -22.87
N THR A 41 8.78 10.21 -23.28
CA THR A 41 8.99 11.63 -23.05
C THR A 41 8.42 12.04 -21.69
N GLY A 42 9.26 12.63 -20.85
CA GLY A 42 8.81 13.21 -19.59
C GLY A 42 7.94 14.46 -19.79
N TYR A 43 6.91 14.60 -18.97
CA TYR A 43 6.10 15.79 -18.81
C TYR A 43 6.28 16.36 -17.40
N PHE A 44 6.68 17.63 -17.34
CA PHE A 44 6.86 18.40 -16.12
C PHE A 44 5.84 19.54 -16.15
N PRO A 45 4.67 19.38 -15.50
CA PRO A 45 3.62 20.39 -15.56
C PRO A 45 4.09 21.74 -14.99
N SER A 46 3.72 22.82 -15.67
CA SER A 46 3.88 24.17 -15.13
C SER A 46 2.80 24.46 -14.09
N ARG A 47 2.99 25.51 -13.27
CA ARG A 47 2.00 25.94 -12.29
C ARG A 47 0.69 26.32 -12.99
N PRO A 48 -0.45 25.64 -12.71
CA PRO A 48 -1.72 25.99 -13.33
C PRO A 48 -2.27 27.33 -12.80
N SER A 49 -3.22 27.91 -13.53
CA SER A 49 -3.89 29.16 -13.12
C SER A 49 -4.95 28.97 -12.03
N GLY A 50 -5.52 27.76 -11.90
CA GLY A 50 -6.55 27.43 -10.93
C GLY A 50 -6.48 25.98 -10.45
N ILE A 51 -7.23 25.67 -9.40
CA ILE A 51 -7.37 24.30 -8.90
C ILE A 51 -8.10 23.42 -9.92
N LEU A 52 -7.86 22.11 -9.85
CA LEU A 52 -8.47 21.11 -10.72
C LEU A 52 -8.27 21.40 -12.23
N SER A 53 -7.12 21.96 -12.58
CA SER A 53 -6.77 22.22 -13.98
C SER A 53 -6.39 20.94 -14.70
N ASN A 54 -6.76 20.78 -15.97
CA ASN A 54 -6.40 19.59 -16.76
C ASN A 54 -4.89 19.52 -17.02
N LEU A 55 -4.39 18.31 -17.28
CA LEU A 55 -3.05 18.13 -17.87
C LEU A 55 -2.99 18.76 -19.27
N GLU A 56 -1.88 19.40 -19.59
CA GLU A 56 -1.66 20.01 -20.92
C GLU A 56 -1.05 19.01 -21.93
N ALA A 57 -0.52 17.88 -21.43
CA ALA A 57 0.05 16.81 -22.24
C ALA A 57 -0.75 15.52 -22.06
N ASP A 58 -0.92 14.77 -23.14
CA ASP A 58 -1.48 13.44 -23.07
C ASP A 58 -0.49 12.47 -22.41
N CYS A 59 -0.93 11.83 -21.33
CA CYS A 59 -0.13 10.90 -20.52
C CYS A 59 -0.70 9.46 -20.52
N GLY A 60 -1.77 9.19 -21.25
CA GLY A 60 -2.36 7.85 -21.29
C GLY A 60 -1.69 6.96 -22.33
N ILE A 61 -0.85 6.05 -21.86
CA ILE A 61 -0.06 5.09 -22.66
C ILE A 61 -0.97 3.91 -23.02
N TYR A 62 -1.21 3.70 -24.31
CA TYR A 62 -2.06 2.61 -24.77
C TYR A 62 -1.37 1.25 -24.62
N LEU A 63 -2.07 0.27 -24.04
CA LEU A 63 -1.50 -1.04 -23.72
C LEU A 63 -1.66 -2.09 -24.84
N GLY A 64 -2.31 -1.72 -25.94
CA GLY A 64 -2.57 -2.62 -27.07
C GLY A 64 -3.69 -3.64 -26.77
N ALA A 65 -3.77 -4.67 -27.62
CA ALA A 65 -4.73 -5.76 -27.48
C ALA A 65 -4.39 -6.69 -26.30
N PRO A 66 -5.33 -7.50 -25.78
CA PRO A 66 -5.01 -8.53 -24.81
C PRO A 66 -3.85 -9.43 -25.28
N GLY A 67 -2.90 -9.68 -24.38
CA GLY A 67 -1.66 -10.42 -24.63
C GLY A 67 -0.51 -9.59 -25.20
N SER A 68 -0.71 -8.31 -25.54
CA SER A 68 0.40 -7.47 -26.03
C SER A 68 1.26 -6.91 -24.90
N THR A 69 2.51 -6.61 -25.27
CA THR A 69 3.48 -5.93 -24.41
C THR A 69 3.81 -4.55 -24.96
N THR A 70 3.62 -3.52 -24.15
CA THR A 70 4.05 -2.15 -24.44
C THR A 70 5.30 -1.83 -23.62
N TYR A 71 6.38 -1.39 -24.27
CA TYR A 71 7.60 -0.99 -23.58
C TYR A 71 7.62 0.52 -23.31
N ILE A 72 7.96 0.88 -22.08
CA ILE A 72 8.16 2.27 -21.67
C ILE A 72 9.54 2.45 -21.07
N THR A 73 10.01 3.70 -21.02
CA THR A 73 11.33 4.06 -20.51
C THR A 73 11.17 5.10 -19.41
N ILE A 74 11.64 4.75 -18.21
CA ILE A 74 11.47 5.54 -16.99
C ILE A 74 12.81 6.19 -16.63
N PRO A 75 12.87 7.47 -16.20
CA PRO A 75 14.04 8.09 -15.56
C PRO A 75 14.07 7.75 -14.05
N HIS A 76 15.09 8.19 -13.31
CA HIS A 76 15.04 8.03 -11.85
C HIS A 76 13.82 8.76 -11.26
N LEU A 77 12.94 8.01 -10.62
CA LEU A 77 11.70 8.50 -10.00
C LEU A 77 11.61 8.01 -8.56
N ALA A 78 11.13 8.87 -7.65
CA ALA A 78 10.78 8.51 -6.29
C ALA A 78 9.28 8.70 -6.03
N GLY A 79 8.74 7.88 -5.13
CA GLY A 79 7.31 7.89 -4.78
C GLY A 79 6.42 7.73 -6.02
N ALA A 80 6.87 6.91 -6.98
CA ALA A 80 6.25 6.82 -8.28
C ALA A 80 5.13 5.78 -8.28
N ARG A 81 4.12 6.03 -9.12
CA ARG A 81 3.01 5.11 -9.35
C ARG A 81 2.90 4.77 -10.82
N LEU A 82 2.67 3.50 -11.09
CA LEU A 82 2.28 2.98 -12.38
C LEU A 82 0.80 2.60 -12.31
N TRP A 83 -0.03 3.41 -12.94
CA TRP A 83 -1.48 3.29 -12.92
C TRP A 83 -1.97 2.52 -14.13
N PHE A 84 -3.08 1.80 -13.97
CA PHE A 84 -3.75 1.08 -15.04
C PHE A 84 -5.24 1.31 -14.99
N VAL A 85 -5.88 1.44 -16.15
CA VAL A 85 -7.34 1.52 -16.27
C VAL A 85 -7.81 0.66 -17.44
N ARG A 86 -8.94 -0.01 -17.23
CA ARG A 86 -9.60 -0.86 -18.22
C ARG A 86 -10.86 -0.18 -18.74
N ASP A 87 -11.09 -0.30 -20.04
CA ASP A 87 -12.26 0.19 -20.80
C ASP A 87 -12.48 1.71 -20.75
N ASN A 88 -11.50 2.49 -20.29
CA ASN A 88 -11.57 3.95 -20.20
C ASN A 88 -10.19 4.59 -20.03
N ARG A 89 -10.12 5.91 -19.82
CA ARG A 89 -8.93 6.69 -19.48
C ARG A 89 -9.04 7.24 -18.05
N LEU A 90 -7.91 7.37 -17.36
CA LEU A 90 -7.86 8.10 -16.09
C LEU A 90 -7.79 9.61 -16.35
N THR A 91 -8.41 10.37 -15.46
CA THR A 91 -8.35 11.82 -15.41
C THR A 91 -7.49 12.23 -14.21
N PHE A 92 -6.47 13.03 -14.47
CA PHE A 92 -5.65 13.66 -13.45
C PHE A 92 -5.85 15.17 -13.54
N TYR A 93 -5.78 15.85 -12.39
CA TYR A 93 -5.80 17.30 -12.37
C TYR A 93 -4.54 17.88 -11.74
N LEU A 94 -4.37 19.20 -11.86
CA LEU A 94 -3.30 19.97 -11.25
C LEU A 94 -3.88 21.07 -10.37
N ASN A 95 -3.29 21.24 -9.19
CA ASN A 95 -3.53 22.38 -8.32
C ASN A 95 -2.28 23.28 -8.28
N PRO A 96 -2.44 24.61 -8.19
CA PRO A 96 -1.30 25.50 -8.05
C PRO A 96 -0.72 25.39 -6.64
N THR A 97 0.61 25.33 -6.55
CA THR A 97 1.36 25.48 -5.30
C THR A 97 2.20 26.76 -5.35
N PRO A 98 2.83 27.18 -4.23
CA PRO A 98 3.79 28.29 -4.27
C PRO A 98 4.99 28.05 -5.20
N THR A 99 5.35 26.79 -5.44
CA THR A 99 6.58 26.41 -6.16
C THR A 99 6.34 25.71 -7.50
N GLY A 100 5.09 25.47 -7.89
CA GLY A 100 4.78 24.77 -9.14
C GLY A 100 3.36 24.21 -9.18
N ALA A 101 3.24 22.99 -9.70
CA ALA A 101 1.99 22.23 -9.71
C ALA A 101 2.03 21.09 -8.69
N ALA A 102 0.89 20.78 -8.09
CA ALA A 102 0.64 19.55 -7.37
C ALA A 102 -0.33 18.69 -8.18
N LEU A 103 -0.02 17.40 -8.31
CA LEU A 103 -0.90 16.44 -8.95
C LEU A 103 -2.07 16.12 -8.03
N VAL A 104 -3.27 16.15 -8.58
CA VAL A 104 -4.48 15.59 -7.98
C VAL A 104 -4.67 14.22 -8.60
N GLU A 105 -4.41 13.20 -7.80
CA GLU A 105 -4.48 11.80 -8.19
C GLU A 105 -5.91 11.25 -8.11
N PRO A 106 -6.23 10.18 -8.86
CA PRO A 106 -7.53 9.51 -8.79
C PRO A 106 -7.93 9.11 -7.36
N SER A 107 -9.16 9.43 -6.96
CA SER A 107 -9.69 9.07 -5.64
C SER A 107 -10.73 7.94 -5.69
N VAL A 108 -10.53 6.90 -4.89
CA VAL A 108 -11.55 5.86 -4.62
C VAL A 108 -12.48 6.20 -3.46
N SER A 109 -12.20 7.26 -2.72
CA SER A 109 -12.93 7.67 -1.51
C SER A 109 -13.69 8.98 -1.69
N ASN A 110 -13.79 9.49 -2.93
CA ASN A 110 -14.63 10.63 -3.29
C ASN A 110 -15.60 10.21 -4.41
N PRO A 111 -16.89 10.01 -4.12
CA PRO A 111 -17.88 9.61 -5.14
C PRO A 111 -18.06 10.59 -6.30
N SER A 112 -17.63 11.85 -6.13
CA SER A 112 -17.67 12.87 -7.19
C SER A 112 -16.42 12.90 -8.06
N ASP A 113 -15.39 12.10 -7.73
CA ASP A 113 -14.18 12.00 -8.54
C ASP A 113 -14.51 11.38 -9.91
N PRO A 114 -14.00 11.91 -11.04
CA PRO A 114 -14.28 11.37 -12.37
C PRO A 114 -13.81 9.93 -12.55
N ASN A 115 -12.84 9.49 -11.75
CA ASN A 115 -12.29 8.14 -11.76
C ASN A 115 -13.04 7.18 -10.81
N TYR A 116 -13.97 7.67 -9.99
CA TYR A 116 -14.63 6.86 -8.96
C TYR A 116 -15.38 5.66 -9.54
N ASN A 117 -15.97 5.78 -10.73
CA ASN A 117 -16.73 4.67 -11.36
C ASN A 117 -15.92 3.87 -12.39
N LEU A 118 -14.61 4.11 -12.47
CA LEU A 118 -13.71 3.43 -13.40
C LEU A 118 -13.08 2.19 -12.76
N ASN A 119 -12.71 1.21 -13.60
CA ASN A 119 -12.00 0.01 -13.21
C ASN A 119 -10.50 0.23 -13.39
N TRP A 120 -9.80 0.59 -12.31
CA TRP A 120 -8.39 0.93 -12.31
C TRP A 120 -7.67 0.37 -11.09
N ALA A 121 -6.35 0.31 -11.15
CA ALA A 121 -5.45 -0.05 -10.04
C ALA A 121 -4.10 0.63 -10.26
N PHE A 122 -3.19 0.52 -9.30
CA PHE A 122 -1.81 0.95 -9.46
C PHE A 122 -0.85 0.04 -8.69
N CYS A 123 0.41 0.06 -9.08
CA CYS A 123 1.54 -0.40 -8.27
C CYS A 123 2.54 0.73 -8.08
N GLU A 124 3.42 0.59 -7.12
CA GLU A 124 4.35 1.65 -6.70
C GLU A 124 5.78 1.24 -7.01
N PHE A 125 6.62 2.24 -7.24
CA PHE A 125 8.05 2.01 -7.37
C PHE A 125 8.87 3.25 -7.01
N THR A 126 10.12 3.00 -6.66
CA THR A 126 11.18 4.01 -6.65
C THR A 126 12.37 3.44 -7.38
N TRP A 127 12.87 4.18 -8.37
CA TRP A 127 14.10 3.88 -9.05
C TRP A 127 15.09 5.03 -8.85
N ASN A 128 16.18 4.74 -8.15
CA ASN A 128 17.23 5.69 -7.82
C ASN A 128 18.61 5.10 -8.12
N ASN A 129 19.67 5.83 -7.76
CA ASN A 129 21.05 5.39 -7.99
C ASN A 129 21.46 4.12 -7.23
N ALA A 130 20.73 3.72 -6.20
CA ALA A 130 21.03 2.55 -5.39
C ALA A 130 20.29 1.29 -5.84
N GLN A 131 19.02 1.42 -6.27
CA GLN A 131 18.18 0.28 -6.66
C GLN A 131 16.90 0.70 -7.40
N LEU A 132 16.25 -0.27 -8.03
CA LEU A 132 14.80 -0.28 -8.19
C LEU A 132 14.19 -1.01 -6.99
N TYR A 133 13.16 -0.44 -6.39
CA TYR A 133 12.22 -1.10 -5.49
C TYR A 133 10.81 -0.91 -6.05
N ALA A 134 10.02 -1.97 -6.18
CA ALA A 134 8.64 -1.91 -6.64
C ALA A 134 7.75 -2.84 -5.82
N ASN A 135 6.51 -2.42 -5.57
CA ASN A 135 5.56 -3.16 -4.76
C ASN A 135 4.13 -3.13 -5.33
N LEU A 136 3.39 -4.20 -5.09
CA LEU A 136 1.93 -4.17 -5.19
C LEU A 136 1.38 -3.22 -4.11
N SER A 137 0.19 -2.66 -4.31
CA SER A 137 -0.44 -1.80 -3.30
C SER A 137 -1.93 -2.08 -3.18
N TYR A 138 -2.34 -2.56 -2.01
CA TYR A 138 -3.72 -2.75 -1.58
C TYR A 138 -4.06 -1.86 -0.38
N VAL A 139 -3.17 -0.92 -0.03
CA VAL A 139 -3.29 -0.02 1.13
C VAL A 139 -4.55 0.83 1.04
N ASP A 140 -4.93 1.25 -0.16
CA ASP A 140 -6.15 2.02 -0.38
C ASP A 140 -7.32 1.11 -0.81
N PHE A 141 -7.09 0.20 -1.76
CA PHE A 141 -8.14 -0.69 -2.28
C PHE A 141 -7.56 -1.82 -3.14
N VAL A 142 -8.38 -2.83 -3.42
CA VAL A 142 -8.18 -3.87 -4.44
C VAL A 142 -9.16 -3.67 -5.60
N SER A 143 -8.67 -3.85 -6.83
CA SER A 143 -9.45 -3.77 -8.08
C SER A 143 -8.85 -4.70 -9.14
N LEU A 144 -8.28 -4.15 -10.23
CA LEU A 144 -7.55 -4.93 -11.24
C LEU A 144 -6.36 -5.68 -10.62
N PRO A 145 -6.21 -6.99 -10.86
CA PRO A 145 -5.02 -7.72 -10.46
C PRO A 145 -3.77 -7.19 -11.16
N ILE A 146 -2.67 -7.08 -10.42
CA ILE A 146 -1.34 -6.72 -10.93
C ILE A 146 -0.34 -7.78 -10.48
N ALA A 147 0.56 -8.17 -11.38
CA ALA A 147 1.74 -9.00 -11.10
C ALA A 147 3.00 -8.28 -11.58
N MET A 148 4.15 -8.57 -10.97
CA MET A 148 5.42 -7.99 -11.38
C MET A 148 6.53 -9.03 -11.41
N THR A 149 7.40 -8.93 -12.41
CA THR A 149 8.66 -9.67 -12.51
C THR A 149 9.81 -8.70 -12.74
N LEU A 150 10.74 -8.63 -11.79
CA LEU A 150 11.98 -7.89 -11.93
C LEU A 150 13.08 -8.81 -12.44
N THR A 151 13.73 -8.43 -13.53
CA THR A 151 14.95 -9.07 -14.03
C THR A 151 16.14 -8.16 -13.84
N ASN A 152 17.23 -8.67 -13.24
CA ASN A 152 18.47 -7.92 -13.05
C ASN A 152 19.45 -8.07 -14.23
N ALA A 153 20.54 -7.31 -14.21
CA ALA A 153 21.54 -7.30 -15.27
C ALA A 153 22.23 -8.66 -15.47
N SER A 154 22.34 -9.47 -14.41
CA SER A 154 22.87 -10.84 -14.46
C SER A 154 21.87 -11.88 -14.95
N GLY A 155 20.62 -11.49 -15.20
CA GLY A 155 19.54 -12.38 -15.66
C GLY A 155 18.76 -13.10 -14.54
N GLY A 156 19.06 -12.81 -13.26
CA GLY A 156 18.26 -13.28 -12.13
C GLY A 156 16.88 -12.61 -12.11
N THR A 157 15.88 -13.32 -11.59
CA THR A 157 14.49 -12.82 -11.54
C THR A 157 13.89 -12.89 -10.14
N GLN A 158 13.03 -11.91 -9.84
CA GLN A 158 12.13 -11.91 -8.68
C GLN A 158 10.71 -11.69 -9.19
N THR A 159 9.75 -12.46 -8.68
CA THR A 159 8.35 -12.37 -9.11
C THR A 159 7.44 -12.20 -7.91
N VAL A 160 6.42 -11.36 -8.08
CA VAL A 160 5.25 -11.26 -7.20
C VAL A 160 4.00 -11.43 -8.06
N HIS A 161 3.24 -12.49 -7.80
CA HIS A 161 2.12 -12.89 -8.65
C HIS A 161 0.82 -12.12 -8.38
N GLY A 162 0.72 -11.47 -7.21
CA GLY A 162 -0.45 -10.71 -6.81
C GLY A 162 -1.73 -11.55 -6.76
N LEU A 163 -2.84 -10.98 -7.23
CA LEU A 163 -4.15 -11.61 -7.21
C LEU A 163 -4.40 -12.45 -8.47
N PRO A 164 -5.17 -13.55 -8.36
CA PRO A 164 -5.67 -14.26 -9.55
C PRO A 164 -6.68 -13.39 -10.31
N GLY A 165 -7.04 -13.77 -11.54
CA GLY A 165 -7.98 -13.02 -12.38
C GLY A 165 -9.36 -12.77 -11.74
N ASN A 166 -9.83 -13.69 -10.89
CA ASN A 166 -11.07 -13.54 -10.10
C ASN A 166 -10.83 -13.06 -8.66
N GLY A 167 -9.66 -12.48 -8.37
CA GLY A 167 -9.23 -12.13 -7.02
C GLY A 167 -10.16 -11.12 -6.34
N LEU A 168 -10.61 -10.09 -7.06
CA LEU A 168 -11.54 -9.10 -6.53
C LEU A 168 -12.84 -9.75 -6.04
N ASP A 169 -13.47 -10.60 -6.87
CA ASP A 169 -14.72 -11.26 -6.50
C ASP A 169 -14.56 -12.17 -5.28
N ARG A 170 -13.44 -12.90 -5.19
CA ARG A 170 -13.11 -13.72 -4.02
C ARG A 170 -12.97 -12.86 -2.76
N ILE A 171 -12.26 -11.73 -2.85
CA ILE A 171 -12.09 -10.80 -1.73
C ILE A 171 -13.45 -10.23 -1.30
N CYS A 172 -14.26 -9.74 -2.24
CA CYS A 172 -15.59 -9.20 -1.94
C CYS A 172 -16.50 -10.24 -1.27
N ASN A 173 -16.44 -11.50 -1.71
CA ASN A 173 -17.20 -12.58 -1.09
C ASN A 173 -16.73 -12.89 0.33
N GLU A 174 -15.41 -12.96 0.55
CA GLU A 174 -14.85 -13.18 1.90
C GLU A 174 -15.11 -12.02 2.85
N LEU A 175 -15.14 -10.77 2.35
CA LEU A 175 -15.49 -9.59 3.15
C LEU A 175 -16.95 -9.66 3.61
N ARG A 176 -17.88 -10.01 2.71
CA ARG A 176 -19.29 -10.24 3.09
C ARG A 176 -19.42 -11.39 4.08
N ALA A 177 -18.77 -12.52 3.81
CA ALA A 177 -18.78 -13.67 4.71
C ALA A 177 -18.16 -13.34 6.08
N GLN A 178 -17.16 -12.46 6.14
CA GLN A 178 -16.61 -11.98 7.40
C GLN A 178 -17.62 -11.11 8.16
N ASN A 179 -18.29 -10.18 7.47
CA ASN A 179 -19.35 -9.38 8.07
C ASN A 179 -20.51 -10.23 8.59
N ASP A 180 -20.84 -11.34 7.95
CA ASP A 180 -21.87 -12.27 8.45
C ASP A 180 -21.46 -12.94 9.77
N ARG A 181 -20.15 -13.00 10.09
CA ARG A 181 -19.63 -13.59 11.33
C ARG A 181 -19.58 -12.61 12.49
N ASP A 182 -19.14 -11.38 12.25
CA ASP A 182 -18.84 -10.41 13.31
C ASP A 182 -19.68 -9.13 13.26
N HIS A 183 -20.40 -8.90 12.17
CA HIS A 183 -21.21 -7.70 11.91
C HIS A 183 -20.44 -6.38 12.06
N ALA A 184 -19.12 -6.39 11.84
CA ALA A 184 -18.26 -5.22 12.03
C ALA A 184 -18.32 -4.21 10.86
N GLY A 185 -18.97 -4.55 9.75
CA GLY A 185 -19.13 -3.71 8.56
C GLY A 185 -18.16 -4.02 7.41
N TRP A 186 -17.55 -5.21 7.38
CA TRP A 186 -16.61 -5.59 6.31
C TRP A 186 -17.24 -5.61 4.91
N ASP A 187 -18.54 -5.87 4.82
CA ASP A 187 -19.31 -5.83 3.58
C ASP A 187 -19.41 -4.42 2.98
N GLN A 188 -19.40 -3.38 3.82
CA GLN A 188 -19.43 -1.98 3.40
C GLN A 188 -18.13 -1.53 2.69
N LEU A 189 -17.07 -2.33 2.77
CA LEU A 189 -15.86 -2.10 1.99
C LEU A 189 -16.02 -2.46 0.51
N VAL A 190 -17.07 -3.21 0.15
CA VAL A 190 -17.32 -3.62 -1.22
C VAL A 190 -18.05 -2.52 -1.99
N VAL A 191 -17.39 -1.97 -3.01
CA VAL A 191 -18.00 -0.99 -3.92
C VAL A 191 -18.40 -1.71 -5.21
N GLN A 192 -19.65 -1.55 -5.61
CA GLN A 192 -20.20 -2.13 -6.82
C GLN A 192 -20.65 -1.07 -7.82
N ARG A 193 -20.65 -1.44 -9.10
CA ARG A 193 -21.27 -0.67 -10.17
C ARG A 193 -22.16 -1.60 -10.98
N ASN A 194 -23.45 -1.24 -11.10
CA ASN A 194 -24.45 -2.04 -11.83
C ASN A 194 -24.49 -3.52 -11.38
N GLY A 195 -24.37 -3.78 -10.08
CA GLY A 195 -24.40 -5.14 -9.52
C GLY A 195 -23.10 -5.94 -9.66
N VAL A 196 -22.06 -5.38 -10.28
CA VAL A 196 -20.74 -6.01 -10.42
C VAL A 196 -19.76 -5.38 -9.43
N ASN A 197 -18.91 -6.20 -8.80
CA ASN A 197 -17.85 -5.69 -7.91
C ASN A 197 -16.89 -4.81 -8.72
N LEU A 198 -16.69 -3.57 -8.27
CA LEU A 198 -15.78 -2.61 -8.89
C LEU A 198 -14.45 -2.54 -8.13
N ARG A 199 -14.52 -2.56 -6.79
CA ARG A 199 -13.34 -2.59 -5.92
C ARG A 199 -13.73 -3.05 -4.50
N ALA A 200 -12.73 -3.47 -3.74
CA ALA A 200 -12.80 -3.63 -2.29
C ALA A 200 -11.90 -2.57 -1.65
N LEU A 201 -12.46 -1.65 -0.87
CA LEU A 201 -11.72 -0.61 -0.17
C LEU A 201 -10.97 -1.18 1.03
N SER A 202 -9.83 -0.59 1.37
CA SER A 202 -9.21 -0.84 2.66
C SER A 202 -10.07 -0.26 3.79
N PRO A 203 -9.88 -0.73 5.05
CA PRO A 203 -10.62 -0.19 6.18
C PRO A 203 -10.44 1.32 6.35
N ASN A 204 -9.24 1.85 6.06
CA ASN A 204 -8.99 3.29 6.10
C ASN A 204 -9.84 4.05 5.07
N MET A 205 -9.86 3.59 3.81
CA MET A 205 -10.69 4.21 2.77
C MET A 205 -12.19 4.06 3.04
N GLY A 206 -12.62 2.91 3.56
CA GLY A 206 -14.00 2.69 4.01
C GLY A 206 -14.41 3.70 5.09
N LYS A 207 -13.54 3.98 6.06
CA LYS A 207 -13.78 4.99 7.10
C LYS A 207 -13.83 6.43 6.57
N ILE A 208 -13.12 6.75 5.50
CA ILE A 208 -13.26 8.08 4.86
C ILE A 208 -14.67 8.26 4.28
N LEU A 209 -15.25 7.21 3.69
CA LEU A 209 -16.61 7.25 3.14
C LEU A 209 -17.69 7.14 4.22
N ASN A 210 -17.46 6.34 5.26
CA ASN A 210 -18.33 6.18 6.41
C ASN A 210 -17.51 6.27 7.71
N ASN A 211 -17.48 7.46 8.32
CA ASN A 211 -16.66 7.71 9.52
C ASN A 211 -17.00 6.81 10.72
N SER A 212 -18.22 6.26 10.75
CA SER A 212 -18.71 5.40 11.83
C SER A 212 -18.31 3.93 11.67
N LEU A 213 -17.79 3.56 10.50
CA LEU A 213 -17.40 2.19 10.19
C LEU A 213 -16.28 1.70 11.13
N PHE A 214 -16.39 0.48 11.64
CA PHE A 214 -15.46 -0.12 12.60
C PHE A 214 -15.25 0.70 13.90
N ASN A 215 -16.20 1.55 14.31
CA ASN A 215 -16.04 2.26 15.58
C ASN A 215 -15.85 1.27 16.74
N ASN A 216 -14.83 1.53 17.56
CA ASN A 216 -14.46 0.72 18.71
C ASN A 216 -13.99 -0.72 18.41
N TYR A 217 -13.65 -1.04 17.15
CA TYR A 217 -13.31 -2.41 16.74
C TYR A 217 -12.06 -2.99 17.42
N TYR A 218 -11.02 -2.18 17.64
CA TYR A 218 -9.75 -2.58 18.28
C TYR A 218 -9.65 -2.21 19.75
N GLU A 219 -10.53 -1.36 20.27
CA GLU A 219 -10.38 -0.67 21.54
C GLU A 219 -10.25 -1.66 22.71
N ASP A 220 -11.01 -2.77 22.70
CA ASP A 220 -10.89 -3.83 23.71
C ASP A 220 -9.54 -4.57 23.64
N TYR A 221 -9.01 -4.82 22.45
CA TYR A 221 -7.70 -5.45 22.28
C TYR A 221 -6.56 -4.51 22.66
N VAL A 222 -6.67 -3.23 22.33
CA VAL A 222 -5.73 -2.20 22.80
C VAL A 222 -5.70 -2.14 24.33
N ASN A 223 -6.87 -2.21 24.97
CA ASN A 223 -6.98 -2.27 26.43
C ASN A 223 -6.29 -3.53 26.99
N GLN A 224 -6.50 -4.70 26.37
CA GLN A 224 -5.84 -5.94 26.75
C GLN A 224 -4.32 -5.86 26.59
N VAL A 225 -3.81 -5.34 25.46
CA VAL A 225 -2.36 -5.14 25.24
C VAL A 225 -1.76 -4.23 26.31
N TRP A 226 -2.42 -3.12 26.64
CA TRP A 226 -1.93 -2.21 27.68
C TRP A 226 -1.92 -2.86 29.06
N GLY A 227 -2.95 -3.64 29.40
CA GLY A 227 -3.01 -4.39 30.66
C GLY A 227 -1.97 -5.51 30.72
N TYR A 228 -1.74 -6.20 29.61
CA TYR A 228 -0.79 -7.30 29.50
C TYR A 228 0.65 -6.83 29.75
N TYR A 229 1.01 -5.64 29.27
CA TYR A 229 2.33 -5.03 29.46
C TYR A 229 2.39 -4.02 30.61
N ASP A 230 1.41 -4.00 31.52
CA ASP A 230 1.42 -3.09 32.66
C ASP A 230 2.66 -3.30 33.55
N ASN A 231 3.15 -2.22 34.15
CA ASN A 231 4.27 -2.19 35.10
C ASN A 231 4.15 -3.29 36.17
N ASN A 232 2.94 -3.54 36.67
CA ASN A 232 2.70 -4.51 37.74
C ASN A 232 2.74 -5.98 37.27
N THR A 233 2.94 -6.25 35.98
CA THR A 233 3.09 -7.60 35.41
C THR A 233 4.56 -7.96 35.20
N SER A 234 4.87 -9.22 34.94
CA SER A 234 6.20 -9.65 34.49
C SER A 234 6.44 -9.47 32.99
N ASN A 235 5.40 -9.28 32.18
CA ASN A 235 5.47 -9.33 30.71
C ASN A 235 6.14 -8.07 30.15
N LEU A 236 7.08 -8.20 29.22
CA LEU A 236 7.87 -7.07 28.73
C LEU A 236 7.87 -7.07 27.20
N LEU A 237 7.26 -6.05 26.60
CA LEU A 237 7.32 -5.89 25.15
C LEU A 237 8.75 -5.53 24.76
N THR A 238 9.33 -6.28 23.84
CA THR A 238 10.60 -5.97 23.18
C THR A 238 10.31 -5.67 21.71
N VAL A 239 10.78 -4.54 21.21
CA VAL A 239 10.67 -4.15 19.80
C VAL A 239 12.07 -4.07 19.21
N ASN A 240 12.38 -4.95 18.27
CA ASN A 240 13.54 -4.81 17.41
C ASN A 240 13.25 -3.73 16.36
N THR A 241 13.92 -2.60 16.48
CA THR A 241 13.74 -1.47 15.56
C THR A 241 14.29 -1.73 14.16
N GLN A 242 15.13 -2.77 14.01
CA GLN A 242 15.93 -3.06 12.80
C GLN A 242 16.70 -1.82 12.31
N ALA A 243 17.05 -0.96 13.25
CA ALA A 243 17.75 0.30 13.05
C ALA A 243 18.81 0.46 14.15
N ALA A 244 19.46 1.63 14.22
CA ALA A 244 20.57 1.89 15.13
C ALA A 244 20.22 1.65 16.62
N ALA A 245 18.95 1.78 17.01
CA ALA A 245 18.51 1.56 18.39
C ALA A 245 18.43 0.08 18.80
N GLY A 246 18.49 -0.86 17.85
CA GLY A 246 18.42 -2.30 18.14
C GLY A 246 17.11 -2.70 18.81
N ASP A 247 17.21 -3.54 19.83
CA ASP A 247 16.09 -3.94 20.69
C ASP A 247 15.81 -2.89 21.75
N VAL A 248 14.56 -2.43 21.81
CA VAL A 248 14.06 -1.51 22.83
C VAL A 248 12.90 -2.15 23.56
N THR A 249 12.75 -1.90 24.85
CA THR A 249 11.72 -2.55 25.67
C THR A 249 10.64 -1.56 26.09
N ALA A 250 9.44 -2.03 26.42
CA ALA A 250 8.34 -1.18 26.84
C ALA A 250 7.47 -1.80 27.94
N LYS A 251 6.99 -0.92 28.82
CA LYS A 251 6.00 -1.19 29.86
C LYS A 251 4.92 -0.12 29.85
N CYS A 252 3.71 -0.50 30.24
CA CYS A 252 2.59 0.42 30.40
C CYS A 252 2.50 0.93 31.83
N SER A 253 2.18 2.21 31.99
CA SER A 253 1.89 2.84 33.27
C SER A 253 0.93 4.00 33.03
N TRP A 254 -0.08 4.16 33.88
CA TRP A 254 -1.08 5.25 33.78
C TRP A 254 -1.71 5.40 32.37
N GLY A 255 -1.95 4.28 31.68
CA GLY A 255 -2.56 4.27 30.35
C GLY A 255 -1.63 4.64 29.19
N VAL A 256 -0.33 4.77 29.44
CA VAL A 256 0.70 5.09 28.43
C VAL A 256 1.73 3.99 28.38
N MET A 257 2.13 3.58 27.17
CA MET A 257 3.24 2.65 26.93
C MET A 257 4.54 3.46 26.82
N TYR A 258 5.47 3.23 27.75
CA TYR A 258 6.77 3.90 27.80
C TYR A 258 7.87 2.96 27.32
N PHE A 259 8.67 3.42 26.38
CA PHE A 259 9.83 2.68 25.90
C PHE A 259 11.08 2.99 26.72
N SER A 260 12.04 2.06 26.72
CA SER A 260 13.35 2.20 27.35
C SER A 260 14.20 3.33 26.74
N VAL A 261 13.79 3.85 25.58
CA VAL A 261 14.37 5.03 24.96
C VAL A 261 13.70 6.28 25.52
N PRO A 262 14.44 7.20 26.18
CA PRO A 262 13.87 8.40 26.77
C PRO A 262 13.07 9.24 25.79
N GLY A 263 11.89 9.70 26.22
CA GLY A 263 11.00 10.55 25.42
C GLY A 263 10.17 9.80 24.37
N ILE A 264 10.31 8.47 24.25
CA ILE A 264 9.46 7.67 23.38
C ILE A 264 8.37 6.98 24.19
N SER A 265 7.13 7.38 23.93
CA SER A 265 5.94 6.77 24.49
C SER A 265 4.78 6.80 23.49
N TYR A 266 3.77 5.97 23.79
CA TYR A 266 2.56 5.82 23.00
C TYR A 266 1.34 5.85 23.93
N ALA A 267 0.39 6.74 23.63
CA ALA A 267 -0.97 6.61 24.12
C ALA A 267 -1.64 5.42 23.43
N LYS A 268 -2.76 4.94 24.00
CA LYS A 268 -3.59 3.91 23.36
C LYS A 268 -4.02 4.38 21.96
N PRO A 269 -3.71 3.64 20.88
CA PRO A 269 -4.23 3.96 19.55
C PRO A 269 -5.74 3.66 19.47
N SER A 270 -6.45 4.47 18.69
CA SER A 270 -7.82 4.17 18.28
C SER A 270 -7.84 3.17 17.11
N THR A 271 -9.02 2.63 16.81
CA THR A 271 -9.22 1.85 15.56
C THR A 271 -8.78 2.64 14.31
N ALA A 272 -9.05 3.95 14.25
CA ALA A 272 -8.67 4.77 13.11
C ALA A 272 -7.14 4.90 12.97
N ASP A 273 -6.43 5.00 14.10
CA ASP A 273 -4.96 5.03 14.11
C ASP A 273 -4.38 3.70 13.62
N ILE A 274 -4.95 2.57 14.05
CA ILE A 274 -4.50 1.23 13.65
C ILE A 274 -4.71 0.97 12.16
N PHE A 275 -5.86 1.37 11.59
CA PHE A 275 -6.10 1.16 10.15
C PHE A 275 -5.35 2.15 9.25
N SER A 276 -5.16 3.40 9.69
CA SER A 276 -4.46 4.42 8.89
C SER A 276 -2.94 4.35 9.01
N ASN A 277 -2.43 3.85 10.14
CA ASN A 277 -1.02 3.87 10.54
C ASN A 277 -0.34 5.24 10.41
N SER A 278 -1.09 6.33 10.47
CA SER A 278 -0.58 7.68 10.20
C SER A 278 -1.21 8.78 11.05
N SER A 279 -2.14 8.44 11.95
CA SER A 279 -2.77 9.37 12.88
C SER A 279 -2.49 9.04 14.34
N GLY A 280 -2.84 9.98 15.22
CA GLY A 280 -2.75 9.80 16.67
C GLY A 280 -1.34 9.39 17.11
N PRO A 281 -1.17 8.33 17.92
CA PRO A 281 0.14 7.89 18.38
C PRO A 281 1.01 7.27 17.26
N PHE A 282 0.47 7.03 16.06
CA PHE A 282 1.19 6.52 14.89
C PHE A 282 1.49 7.61 13.85
N ALA A 283 1.21 8.89 14.14
CA ALA A 283 1.64 9.98 13.28
C ALA A 283 3.18 10.04 13.19
N ALA A 284 3.69 10.23 11.98
CA ALA A 284 5.13 10.36 11.73
C ALA A 284 5.71 11.54 12.52
N THR A 285 6.84 11.31 13.19
CA THR A 285 7.44 12.30 14.09
C THR A 285 8.73 12.88 13.55
N GLY A 286 9.36 12.24 12.55
CA GLY A 286 10.70 12.58 12.09
C GLY A 286 11.81 12.08 13.02
N ASN A 287 11.45 11.48 14.16
CA ASN A 287 12.39 10.78 15.03
C ASN A 287 12.53 9.35 14.53
N SER A 288 13.69 9.02 13.96
CA SER A 288 13.95 7.73 13.31
C SER A 288 13.71 6.52 14.22
N THR A 289 14.01 6.62 15.51
CA THR A 289 13.78 5.52 16.46
C THR A 289 12.29 5.37 16.75
N LYS A 290 11.59 6.48 16.99
CA LYS A 290 10.14 6.44 17.23
C LYS A 290 9.40 5.94 16.00
N ASP A 291 9.70 6.47 14.82
CA ASP A 291 9.06 6.05 13.57
C ASP A 291 9.36 4.58 13.23
N ALA A 292 10.56 4.08 13.56
CA ALA A 292 10.87 2.66 13.45
C ALA A 292 10.01 1.80 14.41
N ILE A 293 9.84 2.21 15.67
CA ILE A 293 8.96 1.53 16.63
C ILE A 293 7.50 1.57 16.17
N THR A 294 7.03 2.72 15.68
CA THR A 294 5.66 2.91 15.15
C THR A 294 5.34 1.86 14.09
N ALA A 295 6.24 1.65 13.11
CA ALA A 295 6.04 0.65 12.08
C ALA A 295 5.79 -0.76 12.64
N ARG A 296 6.55 -1.16 13.68
CA ARG A 296 6.44 -2.49 14.29
C ARG A 296 5.15 -2.63 15.10
N LEU A 297 4.80 -1.61 15.89
CA LEU A 297 3.54 -1.60 16.63
C LEU A 297 2.34 -1.63 15.67
N ALA A 298 2.36 -0.82 14.62
CA ALA A 298 1.33 -0.77 13.60
C ALA A 298 1.12 -2.13 12.91
N ALA A 299 2.20 -2.80 12.51
CA ALA A 299 2.14 -4.13 11.92
C ALA A 299 1.61 -5.18 12.91
N ALA A 300 2.10 -5.17 14.16
CA ALA A 300 1.68 -6.10 15.20
C ALA A 300 0.21 -5.93 15.61
N PHE A 301 -0.34 -4.71 15.55
CA PHE A 301 -1.77 -4.47 15.74
C PHE A 301 -2.60 -4.99 14.57
N ASN A 302 -2.22 -4.66 13.32
CA ASN A 302 -2.95 -5.12 12.14
C ASN A 302 -2.97 -6.66 12.03
N ARG A 303 -1.87 -7.32 12.44
CA ARG A 303 -1.71 -8.78 12.46
C ARG A 303 -2.13 -9.42 13.78
N SER A 304 -2.58 -8.62 14.75
CA SER A 304 -3.07 -9.05 16.07
C SER A 304 -2.09 -9.98 16.82
N THR A 305 -0.81 -9.59 16.89
CA THR A 305 0.27 -10.44 17.45
C THR A 305 0.79 -10.00 18.82
N LEU A 306 0.47 -8.77 19.25
CA LEU A 306 0.96 -8.19 20.50
C LEU A 306 0.62 -8.97 21.79
N LEU A 307 -0.40 -9.82 21.79
CA LEU A 307 -0.72 -10.71 22.92
C LEU A 307 -0.22 -12.15 22.73
N LEU A 308 0.33 -12.47 21.55
CA LEU A 308 0.83 -13.80 21.19
C LEU A 308 2.36 -13.88 21.30
N ASN A 309 3.05 -12.76 21.11
CA ASN A 309 4.49 -12.68 21.07
C ASN A 309 4.98 -11.34 21.65
N GLU A 310 5.81 -11.43 22.68
CA GLU A 310 6.38 -10.27 23.38
C GLU A 310 7.60 -9.68 22.67
N SER A 311 8.06 -10.26 21.57
CA SER A 311 9.19 -9.77 20.76
C SER A 311 8.71 -9.38 19.37
N GLN A 312 8.74 -8.09 19.01
CA GLN A 312 8.19 -7.60 17.74
C GLN A 312 9.29 -6.99 16.86
N PRO A 313 9.35 -7.27 15.54
CA PRO A 313 8.62 -8.31 14.83
C PRO A 313 9.33 -9.68 14.94
N ASN A 314 10.43 -9.79 15.69
CA ASN A 314 11.24 -11.01 15.76
C ASN A 314 10.53 -12.13 16.55
N GLY A 315 10.46 -13.33 15.97
CA GLY A 315 9.72 -14.45 16.57
C GLY A 315 8.31 -14.62 16.00
N GLU A 316 7.84 -13.64 15.22
CA GLU A 316 6.64 -13.82 14.42
C GLU A 316 6.85 -14.83 13.29
N THR A 317 5.78 -15.57 12.98
CA THR A 317 5.69 -16.40 11.79
C THR A 317 4.44 -16.04 11.00
N VAL A 318 4.48 -16.19 9.67
CA VAL A 318 3.33 -15.88 8.80
C VAL A 318 2.08 -16.67 9.24
N SER A 319 2.26 -17.90 9.74
CA SER A 319 1.17 -18.73 10.27
C SER A 319 0.52 -18.18 11.54
N GLN A 320 1.15 -17.25 12.27
CA GLN A 320 0.61 -16.65 13.49
C GLN A 320 -0.18 -15.36 13.22
N TYR A 321 -0.01 -14.75 12.06
CA TYR A 321 -0.72 -13.51 11.72
C TYR A 321 -2.23 -13.74 11.65
N TYR A 322 -2.97 -12.76 12.17
CA TYR A 322 -4.44 -12.70 12.13
C TYR A 322 -5.17 -13.83 12.89
N ASN A 323 -4.50 -14.49 13.84
CA ASN A 323 -5.08 -15.59 14.64
C ASN A 323 -5.73 -15.15 15.96
N ALA A 324 -5.59 -13.89 16.36
CA ALA A 324 -6.28 -13.34 17.53
C ALA A 324 -7.46 -12.45 17.08
N TRP A 325 -8.44 -12.28 17.99
CA TRP A 325 -9.53 -11.33 17.80
C TRP A 325 -9.26 -10.05 18.59
N PRO A 326 -9.54 -8.86 18.01
CA PRO A 326 -9.87 -8.57 16.63
C PRO A 326 -8.61 -8.56 15.75
N THR A 327 -8.80 -8.51 14.43
CA THR A 327 -7.68 -8.41 13.48
C THR A 327 -8.09 -7.69 12.20
N ASN A 328 -7.12 -7.31 11.36
CA ASN A 328 -7.39 -6.67 10.08
C ASN A 328 -7.82 -7.73 9.06
N HIS A 329 -9.13 -8.01 9.01
CA HIS A 329 -9.66 -9.03 8.11
C HIS A 329 -9.52 -8.67 6.63
N TYR A 330 -9.54 -7.39 6.25
CA TYR A 330 -9.22 -6.99 4.89
C TYR A 330 -7.82 -7.46 4.48
N SER A 331 -6.80 -7.19 5.30
CA SER A 331 -5.44 -7.65 5.05
C SER A 331 -5.34 -9.18 5.05
N ARG A 332 -5.90 -9.86 6.08
CA ARG A 332 -5.98 -11.34 6.13
C ARG A 332 -6.54 -11.92 4.84
N ILE A 333 -7.65 -11.36 4.35
CA ILE A 333 -8.34 -11.83 3.15
C ILE A 333 -7.49 -11.56 1.90
N CYS A 334 -6.90 -10.37 1.76
CA CYS A 334 -6.02 -10.04 0.63
C CYS A 334 -4.85 -11.04 0.54
N HIS A 335 -4.12 -11.28 1.64
CA HIS A 335 -3.06 -12.30 1.66
C HIS A 335 -3.62 -13.69 1.33
N SER A 336 -4.76 -14.09 1.90
CA SER A 336 -5.32 -15.42 1.65
C SER A 336 -5.71 -15.66 0.19
N VAL A 337 -6.13 -14.61 -0.54
CA VAL A 337 -6.56 -14.70 -1.94
C VAL A 337 -5.37 -14.55 -2.90
N SER A 338 -4.37 -13.74 -2.55
CA SER A 338 -3.13 -13.62 -3.31
C SER A 338 -2.50 -14.98 -3.58
N VAL A 339 -1.94 -15.15 -4.78
CA VAL A 339 -1.31 -16.40 -5.23
C VAL A 339 -0.13 -16.74 -4.30
N ASP A 340 0.71 -15.75 -4.02
CA ASP A 340 1.93 -15.92 -3.21
C ASP A 340 1.73 -15.66 -1.72
N LYS A 341 0.48 -15.41 -1.31
CA LYS A 341 0.16 -14.88 0.04
C LYS A 341 0.79 -13.52 0.36
N ARG A 342 1.31 -12.82 -0.65
CA ARG A 342 1.92 -11.49 -0.52
C ARG A 342 1.08 -10.40 -1.18
N GLY A 343 1.16 -9.18 -0.64
CA GLY A 343 0.51 -7.98 -1.14
C GLY A 343 0.40 -6.92 -0.04
N TYR A 344 0.60 -5.65 -0.39
CA TYR A 344 0.77 -4.57 0.58
C TYR A 344 -0.60 -4.08 1.06
N ALA A 345 -1.19 -4.69 2.09
CA ALA A 345 -2.58 -4.48 2.48
C ALA A 345 -2.81 -3.48 3.62
N PHE A 346 -1.73 -2.96 4.21
CA PHE A 346 -1.70 -1.84 5.14
C PHE A 346 -0.31 -1.16 5.12
N PRO A 347 -0.15 0.11 5.55
CA PRO A 347 1.09 0.90 5.33
C PRO A 347 2.42 0.34 5.86
N TYR A 348 2.40 -0.67 6.73
CA TYR A 348 3.62 -1.30 7.30
C TYR A 348 3.63 -2.82 7.13
N ASP A 349 3.04 -3.33 6.04
CA ASP A 349 2.98 -4.76 5.73
C ASP A 349 4.34 -5.35 5.33
N ASP A 350 5.32 -4.48 5.05
CA ASP A 350 6.72 -4.80 4.81
C ASP A 350 7.50 -5.14 6.09
N VAL A 351 6.97 -4.82 7.27
CA VAL A 351 7.59 -5.22 8.54
C VAL A 351 7.61 -6.74 8.65
N ALA A 352 8.80 -7.31 8.81
CA ALA A 352 9.03 -8.73 8.98
C ALA A 352 10.12 -8.98 10.04
N PRO A 353 10.15 -10.17 10.68
CA PRO A 353 11.31 -10.60 11.46
C PRO A 353 12.62 -10.41 10.69
N ASN A 354 13.74 -10.28 11.40
CA ASN A 354 15.07 -10.30 10.76
C ASN A 354 15.26 -11.60 9.95
N GLY A 355 15.52 -11.45 8.64
CA GLY A 355 15.63 -12.59 7.71
C GLY A 355 14.30 -13.31 7.43
N GLY A 356 13.17 -12.78 7.91
CA GLY A 356 11.83 -13.29 7.65
C GLY A 356 11.37 -13.05 6.22
N PRO A 357 10.35 -13.78 5.75
CA PRO A 357 9.82 -13.62 4.42
C PRO A 357 9.07 -12.28 4.26
N ASP A 358 9.24 -11.65 3.10
CA ASP A 358 8.40 -10.52 2.69
C ASP A 358 6.92 -10.92 2.61
N GLN A 359 6.03 -10.08 3.13
CA GLN A 359 4.57 -10.21 2.96
C GLN A 359 3.97 -9.08 2.13
N SER A 360 4.73 -8.01 1.87
CA SER A 360 4.24 -6.81 1.17
C SER A 360 4.07 -7.01 -0.34
N GLY A 361 4.70 -8.03 -0.93
CA GLY A 361 4.63 -8.26 -2.38
C GLY A 361 5.50 -7.28 -3.13
N SER A 362 6.77 -7.21 -2.74
CA SER A 362 7.79 -6.36 -3.35
C SER A 362 8.82 -7.14 -4.17
N VAL A 363 9.46 -6.43 -5.10
CA VAL A 363 10.65 -6.85 -5.85
C VAL A 363 11.66 -5.71 -5.86
N TYR A 364 12.95 -6.03 -5.71
CA TYR A 364 13.99 -5.00 -5.70
C TYR A 364 15.36 -5.54 -6.13
N ASP A 365 16.16 -4.71 -6.78
CA ASP A 365 17.53 -5.07 -7.17
C ASP A 365 18.38 -3.81 -7.36
N GLY A 366 19.65 -3.88 -6.97
CA GLY A 366 20.61 -2.78 -7.11
C GLY A 366 21.11 -2.55 -8.54
N ASN A 367 20.93 -3.53 -9.43
CA ASN A 367 21.31 -3.47 -10.84
C ASN A 367 20.17 -3.99 -11.74
N PRO A 368 19.01 -3.30 -11.75
CA PRO A 368 17.82 -3.74 -12.48
C PRO A 368 18.01 -3.60 -13.99
N ARG A 369 17.46 -4.54 -14.76
CA ARG A 369 17.46 -4.50 -16.23
C ARG A 369 16.08 -4.27 -16.83
N LEU A 370 15.06 -4.93 -16.27
CA LEU A 370 13.69 -4.87 -16.78
C LEU A 370 12.70 -5.14 -15.64
N LEU A 371 11.73 -4.25 -15.46
CA LEU A 371 10.52 -4.56 -14.69
C LEU A 371 9.40 -4.92 -15.66
N THR A 372 8.89 -6.14 -15.58
CA THR A 372 7.67 -6.54 -16.29
C THR A 372 6.49 -6.40 -15.35
N VAL A 373 5.44 -5.70 -15.76
CA VAL A 373 4.22 -5.50 -14.98
C VAL A 373 3.04 -6.00 -15.81
N THR A 374 2.34 -7.02 -15.31
CA THR A 374 1.15 -7.58 -15.93
C THR A 374 -0.09 -7.08 -15.22
N VAL A 375 -1.09 -6.59 -15.97
CA VAL A 375 -2.38 -6.17 -15.42
C VAL A 375 -3.52 -7.06 -15.94
N GLY A 376 -4.39 -7.53 -15.05
CA GLY A 376 -5.55 -8.36 -15.36
C GLY A 376 -5.51 -9.83 -14.89
N GLY A 377 -4.38 -10.31 -14.34
CA GLY A 377 -4.26 -11.61 -13.66
C GLY A 377 -3.57 -12.73 -14.44
N THR A 378 -3.21 -13.80 -13.73
CA THR A 378 -2.55 -15.09 -14.14
C THR A 378 -1.26 -15.00 -14.98
N TYR A 379 -0.30 -14.27 -14.38
CA TYR A 379 1.15 -14.22 -14.60
C TYR A 379 1.63 -13.19 -15.63
#